data_AF-A0A1M5SGV0-F1
#
_entry.id   AF-A0A1M5SGV0-F1
#
_cell.length_a   1.000
_cell.length_b   1.000
_cell.length_c   1.000
_cell.angle_alpha   90.00
_cell.angle_beta   90.00
_cell.angle_gamma   90.00
#
_symmetry.space_group_name_H-M   'P 1'
#
loop_
_entity.id
_entity.type
_entity.pdbx_description
1 polymer ?
#
loop_
_entity_poly.entity_id
_entity_poly.type
_entity_poly.pdbx_seq_one_letter_code
_entity_poly.pdbx_strand_id
1 'polypeptide(L)'
;MQCERLIKLVKTWYLHVKEETMAPARMVQFIKQHVATCPVCKEDPSLQEEIDRITDIILPESKIPKAVRLRQELDEELDEDDEETADDDTDEESDDDSDDLEEDEFAEEDDDADDEF
;
A
#
# COMPACT_ATOMS: atom_id res chain seq x y z
N MET A 1 -18.25 13.91 5.24
CA MET A 1 -18.82 13.05 4.18
C MET A 1 -20.26 12.85 4.55
N GLN A 2 -21.15 13.41 3.73
CA GLN A 2 -22.59 13.50 4.01
C GLN A 2 -23.40 12.33 3.41
N CYS A 3 -22.79 11.53 2.52
CA CYS A 3 -23.46 10.39 1.90
C CYS A 3 -23.45 9.14 2.80
N GLU A 4 -24.57 8.86 3.46
CA GLU A 4 -24.72 7.65 4.29
C GLU A 4 -24.50 6.34 3.53
N ARG A 5 -24.85 6.31 2.24
CA ARG A 5 -24.67 5.14 1.38
C ARG A 5 -23.18 4.85 1.16
N LEU A 6 -22.39 5.89 0.86
CA LEU A 6 -20.94 5.75 0.71
C LEU A 6 -20.31 5.28 2.03
N ILE A 7 -20.73 5.83 3.17
CA ILE A 7 -20.21 5.42 4.49
C ILE A 7 -20.44 3.92 4.74
N LYS A 8 -21.63 3.40 4.43
CA LYS A 8 -21.94 1.97 4.56
C LYS A 8 -21.06 1.12 3.64
N LEU A 9 -20.94 1.53 2.38
CA LEU A 9 -20.12 0.82 1.39
C LEU A 9 -18.63 0.79 1.78
N VAL A 10 -18.09 1.93 2.22
CA VAL A 10 -16.70 2.04 2.69
C VAL A 10 -16.44 1.08 3.84
N LYS A 11 -17.34 0.97 4.82
CA LYS A 11 -17.21 0.02 5.94
C LYS A 11 -17.21 -1.43 5.45
N THR A 12 -18.10 -1.79 4.53
CA THR A 12 -18.16 -3.14 3.96
C THR A 12 -16.91 -3.45 3.15
N TRP A 13 -16.47 -2.56 2.27
CA TRP A 13 -15.24 -2.73 1.50
C TRP A 13 -14.01 -2.81 2.40
N TYR A 14 -13.97 -2.02 3.47
CA TYR A 14 -12.88 -2.09 4.46
C TYR A 14 -12.78 -3.47 5.12
N LEU A 15 -13.92 -4.08 5.48
CA LEU A 15 -13.92 -5.45 6.00
C LEU A 15 -13.40 -6.43 4.96
N HIS A 16 -13.83 -6.31 3.70
CA HIS A 16 -13.30 -7.16 2.62
C HIS A 16 -11.80 -6.98 2.38
N VAL A 17 -11.28 -5.76 2.51
CA VAL A 17 -9.85 -5.47 2.43
C VAL A 17 -9.12 -6.10 3.61
N LYS A 18 -9.68 -6.02 4.82
CA LYS A 18 -9.11 -6.63 6.02
C LYS A 18 -9.13 -8.16 5.98
N GLU A 19 -10.15 -8.75 5.36
CA GLU A 19 -10.30 -10.19 5.13
C GLU A 19 -9.53 -10.67 3.88
N GLU A 20 -8.73 -9.79 3.25
CA GLU A 20 -7.92 -10.07 2.05
C GLU A 20 -8.73 -10.51 0.80
N THR A 21 -10.06 -10.48 0.90
CA THR A 21 -10.99 -10.79 -0.21
C THR A 21 -11.06 -9.68 -1.27
N MET A 22 -10.50 -8.51 -0.99
CA MET A 22 -10.47 -7.36 -1.90
C MET A 22 -9.16 -6.59 -1.80
N ALA A 23 -8.55 -6.28 -2.94
CA ALA A 23 -7.36 -5.42 -2.97
C ALA A 23 -7.72 -3.97 -2.54
N PRO A 24 -6.89 -3.32 -1.70
CA PRO A 24 -7.11 -1.93 -1.26
C PRO A 24 -7.28 -0.94 -2.44
N ALA A 25 -6.52 -1.13 -3.52
CA ALA A 25 -6.63 -0.31 -4.74
C ALA A 25 -8.03 -0.40 -5.39
N ARG A 26 -8.70 -1.55 -5.33
CA ARG A 26 -10.07 -1.70 -5.83
C ARG A 26 -11.08 -0.95 -4.97
N MET A 27 -10.91 -0.94 -3.66
CA MET A 27 -11.76 -0.17 -2.75
C MET A 27 -11.72 1.32 -3.10
N VAL A 28 -10.53 1.88 -3.35
CA VAL A 28 -10.37 3.29 -3.79
C VAL A 28 -11.09 3.56 -5.12
N GLN A 29 -11.01 2.62 -6.08
CA GLN A 29 -11.73 2.76 -7.35
C GLN A 29 -13.25 2.79 -7.16
N PHE A 30 -13.80 1.92 -6.31
CA PHE A 30 -15.23 1.90 -6.04
C PHE A 30 -15.71 3.18 -5.35
N ILE A 31 -14.91 3.75 -4.45
CA ILE A 31 -15.18 5.06 -3.87
C ILE A 31 -15.27 6.11 -4.97
N LYS A 32 -14.26 6.21 -5.84
CA LYS A 32 -14.26 7.18 -6.96
C LYS A 32 -15.46 7.01 -7.91
N GLN A 33 -15.83 5.77 -8.23
CA GLN A 33 -17.01 5.48 -9.05
C GLN A 33 -18.32 5.90 -8.37
N HIS A 34 -18.44 5.69 -7.06
CA HIS A 34 -19.61 6.12 -6.31
C HIS A 34 -19.74 7.65 -6.31
N VAL A 35 -18.64 8.36 -6.09
CA VAL A 35 -18.60 9.84 -6.12
C VAL A 35 -19.00 10.38 -7.49
N ALA A 36 -18.53 9.75 -8.56
CA ALA A 36 -18.89 10.14 -9.93
C ALA A 36 -20.38 9.94 -10.26
N THR A 37 -21.07 9.04 -9.56
CA THR A 37 -22.48 8.68 -9.83
C THR A 37 -23.46 9.27 -8.82
N CYS A 38 -23.01 9.60 -7.60
CA CYS A 38 -23.87 10.08 -6.53
C CYS A 38 -23.94 11.62 -6.49
N PRO A 39 -25.12 12.25 -6.64
CA PRO A 39 -25.26 13.71 -6.60
C PRO A 39 -24.89 14.29 -5.23
N VAL A 40 -25.21 13.57 -4.14
CA VAL A 40 -24.85 13.99 -2.76
C VAL A 40 -23.34 14.07 -2.58
N CYS A 41 -22.59 13.13 -3.16
CA CYS A 41 -21.13 13.15 -3.07
C CYS A 41 -20.51 14.28 -3.91
N LYS A 42 -21.16 14.71 -5.00
CA LYS A 42 -20.66 15.79 -5.86
C LYS A 42 -20.82 17.18 -5.23
N GLU A 43 -21.79 17.33 -4.34
CA GLU A 43 -22.09 18.58 -3.65
C GLU A 43 -21.31 18.74 -2.34
N ASP A 44 -20.62 17.70 -1.88
CA ASP A 44 -19.91 17.69 -0.60
C ASP A 44 -18.44 18.14 -0.76
N PRO A 45 -18.06 19.33 -0.25
CA PRO A 45 -16.69 19.83 -0.35
C PRO A 45 -15.72 19.13 0.62
N SER A 46 -16.21 18.47 1.68
CA SER A 46 -15.38 17.75 2.65
C SER A 46 -15.01 16.33 2.20
N LEU A 47 -15.70 15.84 1.19
CA LEU A 47 -15.60 14.46 0.71
C LEU A 47 -14.17 14.08 0.29
N GLN A 48 -13.46 14.98 -0.38
CA GLN A 48 -12.11 14.70 -0.87
C GLN A 48 -11.14 14.40 0.28
N GLU A 49 -11.16 15.23 1.33
CA GLU A 49 -10.30 15.07 2.52
C GLU A 49 -10.57 13.73 3.24
N GLU A 50 -11.82 13.29 3.25
CA GLU A 50 -12.18 12.03 3.90
C GLU A 50 -11.84 10.81 3.05
N ILE A 51 -11.94 10.91 1.73
CA ILE A 51 -11.48 9.85 0.82
C ILE A 51 -9.97 9.66 0.97
N ASP A 52 -9.22 10.75 1.05
CA ASP A 52 -7.76 10.69 1.25
C ASP A 52 -7.46 10.05 2.62
N ARG A 53 -8.13 10.47 3.70
CA ARG A 53 -7.99 9.84 5.02
C ARG A 53 -8.32 8.34 5.01
N ILE A 54 -9.40 7.95 4.35
CA ILE A 54 -9.77 6.52 4.21
C ILE A 54 -8.65 5.79 3.47
N THR A 55 -8.18 6.36 2.36
CA THR A 55 -7.12 5.80 1.52
C THR A 55 -5.83 5.60 2.31
N ASP A 56 -5.43 6.55 3.15
CA ASP A 56 -4.25 6.42 4.01
C ASP A 56 -4.40 5.28 5.04
N ILE A 57 -5.62 5.04 5.53
CA ILE A 57 -5.90 3.95 6.49
C ILE A 57 -5.82 2.58 5.79
N ILE A 58 -6.28 2.47 4.54
CA ILE A 58 -6.31 1.19 3.81
C ILE A 58 -5.06 0.90 3.00
N LEU A 59 -4.34 1.94 2.58
CA LEU A 59 -3.02 1.88 1.95
C LEU A 59 -2.04 2.65 2.84
N PRO A 60 -1.77 2.20 4.08
CA PRO A 60 -0.71 2.82 4.87
C PRO A 60 0.57 2.69 4.06
N GLU A 61 1.24 3.81 3.78
CA GLU A 61 2.50 3.88 3.03
C GLU A 61 3.56 2.96 3.68
N SER A 62 3.58 1.70 3.27
CA SER A 62 4.66 0.77 3.58
C SER A 62 5.24 0.29 2.26
N LYS A 63 6.43 0.85 1.97
CA LYS A 63 7.41 0.45 0.93
C LYS A 63 7.30 1.10 -0.46
N ILE A 64 7.24 2.43 -0.54
CA ILE A 64 8.03 3.11 -1.58
C ILE A 64 9.32 3.61 -0.91
N PRO A 65 10.44 2.87 -0.96
CA PRO A 65 11.73 3.46 -0.60
C PRO A 65 11.95 4.71 -1.45
N LYS A 66 12.41 5.78 -0.80
CA LYS A 66 12.63 7.16 -1.28
C LYS A 66 13.56 7.32 -2.50
N ALA A 67 13.88 6.24 -3.22
CA ALA A 67 14.87 6.22 -4.31
C ALA A 67 14.37 6.77 -5.66
N VAL A 68 13.07 7.08 -5.82
CA VAL A 68 12.54 7.74 -7.03
C VAL A 68 12.41 9.26 -6.85
N ARG A 69 13.06 9.81 -5.81
CA ARG A 69 13.19 11.27 -5.62
C ARG A 69 14.54 11.83 -6.10
N LEU A 70 15.47 10.99 -6.56
CA LEU A 70 16.80 11.39 -7.05
C LEU A 70 16.81 11.80 -8.53
N ARG A 71 15.71 11.62 -9.28
CA ARG A 71 15.67 11.91 -10.73
C ARG A 71 15.38 13.37 -11.08
N GLN A 72 15.14 14.23 -10.10
CA GLN A 72 14.93 15.67 -10.31
C GLN A 72 16.11 16.54 -9.87
N GLU A 73 17.10 16.02 -9.14
CA GLU A 73 18.28 16.79 -8.69
C GLU A 73 19.43 16.80 -9.72
N LEU A 74 19.42 15.93 -10.73
CA LEU A 74 20.51 15.88 -11.73
C LEU A 74 20.43 16.95 -12.83
N ASP A 75 19.42 17.83 -12.83
CA ASP A 75 19.24 18.90 -13.84
C ASP A 75 19.66 20.29 -13.33
N GLU A 76 20.19 20.40 -12.09
CA GLU A 76 20.64 21.68 -11.50
C GLU A 76 22.15 21.72 -11.20
N GLU A 77 22.91 20.65 -11.49
CA GLU A 77 24.36 20.54 -11.17
C GLU A 77 25.28 20.97 -12.33
N LEU A 78 25.03 22.16 -12.90
CA LEU A 78 25.94 22.81 -13.88
C LEU A 78 26.11 24.31 -13.62
N ASP A 79 26.19 24.74 -12.36
CA ASP A 79 26.75 26.06 -12.04
C ASP A 79 27.51 25.99 -10.69
N GLU A 80 28.68 26.62 -10.68
CA GLU A 80 29.45 27.16 -9.54
C GLU A 80 30.14 26.24 -8.48
N ASP A 81 31.35 25.79 -8.83
CA ASP A 81 32.67 26.00 -8.18
C ASP A 81 32.77 26.28 -6.64
N ASP A 82 33.66 25.49 -6.00
CA ASP A 82 34.56 25.82 -4.86
C ASP A 82 34.03 25.82 -3.39
N GLU A 83 34.34 24.76 -2.62
CA GLU A 83 35.33 24.76 -1.50
C GLU A 83 35.18 23.52 -0.57
N GLU A 84 36.34 23.00 -0.15
CA GLU A 84 36.59 21.78 0.60
C GLU A 84 35.94 21.68 1.98
N THR A 85 35.47 20.48 2.36
CA THR A 85 35.88 19.83 3.62
C THR A 85 35.83 18.30 3.48
N ALA A 86 37.00 17.67 3.54
CA ALA A 86 37.18 16.25 3.80
C ALA A 86 37.23 15.99 5.31
N ASP A 87 36.56 14.92 5.77
CA ASP A 87 36.90 14.10 6.95
C ASP A 87 35.97 12.86 6.89
N ASP A 88 36.41 11.74 6.32
CA ASP A 88 37.23 10.66 6.91
C ASP A 88 36.38 9.57 7.60
N ASP A 89 36.48 8.38 7.00
CA ASP A 89 36.38 7.02 7.56
C ASP A 89 35.40 6.69 8.69
N THR A 90 34.60 5.64 8.50
CA THR A 90 34.98 4.30 8.99
C THR A 90 34.09 3.25 8.33
N ASP A 91 34.74 2.44 7.50
CA ASP A 91 34.32 1.12 7.02
C ASP A 91 34.34 0.14 8.20
N GLU A 92 33.21 -0.48 8.55
CA GLU A 92 33.21 -1.70 9.36
C GLU A 92 32.27 -2.72 8.70
N GLU A 93 32.90 -3.59 7.92
CA GLU A 93 32.40 -4.87 7.46
C GLU A 93 31.94 -5.72 8.65
N SER A 94 30.72 -6.26 8.59
CA SER A 94 30.41 -7.51 9.28
C SER A 94 29.68 -8.43 8.31
N ASP A 95 30.50 -9.32 7.76
CA ASP A 95 30.15 -10.60 7.13
C ASP A 95 29.44 -11.52 8.16
N ASP A 96 28.81 -12.57 7.62
CA ASP A 96 28.53 -13.88 8.24
C ASP A 96 27.09 -14.29 8.63
N ASP A 97 26.79 -15.51 8.16
CA ASP A 97 25.75 -16.49 8.50
C ASP A 97 24.38 -16.36 7.78
N SER A 98 24.15 -16.99 6.63
CA SER A 98 24.10 -18.43 6.28
C SER A 98 22.84 -19.16 6.80
N ASP A 99 22.12 -19.72 5.82
CA ASP A 99 21.23 -20.90 5.85
C ASP A 99 20.15 -21.03 6.94
N ASP A 100 18.88 -21.07 6.51
CA ASP A 100 18.02 -22.23 6.83
C ASP A 100 16.79 -22.25 5.90
N LEU A 101 16.84 -23.11 4.88
CA LEU A 101 15.70 -23.48 4.05
C LEU A 101 15.00 -24.66 4.72
N GLU A 102 14.02 -24.41 5.59
CA GLU A 102 13.11 -25.47 6.06
C GLU A 102 11.98 -25.71 5.04
N GLU A 103 12.21 -26.77 4.28
CA GLU A 103 11.25 -27.62 3.58
C GLU A 103 10.22 -28.19 4.58
N ASP A 104 8.96 -27.76 4.49
CA ASP A 104 7.83 -28.48 5.10
C ASP A 104 6.92 -29.03 4.00
N GLU A 105 7.25 -30.26 3.62
CA GLU A 105 6.45 -31.21 2.87
C GLU A 105 5.29 -31.70 3.76
N PHE A 106 4.17 -30.97 3.83
CA PHE A 106 2.96 -31.52 4.44
C PHE A 106 2.18 -32.33 3.42
N ALA A 107 2.26 -33.64 3.63
CA ALA A 107 1.67 -34.74 2.89
C ALA A 107 0.19 -34.56 2.54
N GLU A 108 -0.16 -35.11 1.39
CA GLU A 108 -1.53 -35.32 0.95
C GLU A 108 -2.23 -36.30 1.90
N GLU A 109 -3.30 -35.85 2.56
CA GLU A 109 -4.28 -36.75 3.18
C GLU A 109 -5.46 -36.89 2.23
N ASP A 110 -5.32 -37.89 1.37
CA ASP A 110 -6.38 -38.55 0.63
C ASP A 110 -7.29 -39.27 1.65
N ASP A 111 -8.43 -38.66 2.01
CA ASP A 111 -9.52 -39.38 2.67
C ASP A 111 -10.55 -39.76 1.59
N ASP A 112 -10.28 -40.92 1.02
CA ASP A 112 -11.09 -41.69 0.10
C ASP A 112 -12.39 -42.16 0.80
N ALA A 113 -13.50 -41.98 0.09
CA ALA A 113 -14.70 -42.82 0.08
C ALA A 113 -15.78 -42.75 1.19
N ASP A 114 -16.99 -43.02 0.67
CA ASP A 114 -18.19 -43.59 1.30
C ASP A 114 -19.21 -42.57 1.86
N ASP A 115 -20.51 -42.58 1.59
CA ASP A 115 -21.47 -43.33 0.75
C ASP A 115 -22.86 -42.81 1.20
N GLU A 116 -23.91 -43.12 0.43
CA GLU A 116 -25.34 -43.11 0.84
C GLU A 116 -26.03 -41.72 1.05
N PHE A 117 -27.22 -41.42 0.52
CA PHE A 117 -28.28 -42.16 -0.20
C PHE A 117 -29.23 -41.15 -0.86
#